data_AF-A0A8H3B5M3-F1
#
_entry.id   AF-A0A8H3B5M3-F1
#
_cell.length_a   1.000
_cell.length_b   1.000
_cell.length_c   1.000
_cell.angle_alpha   90.00
_cell.angle_beta   90.00
_cell.angle_gamma   90.00
#
_symmetry.space_group_name_H-M   'P 1'
#
loop_
_entity.id
_entity.type
_entity.pdbx_description
1 polymer ?
#
loop_
_entity_poly.entity_id
_entity_poly.type
_entity_poly.pdbx_seq_one_letter_code
_entity_poly.pdbx_strand_id
1 'polypeptide(L)'
;MESLLDYILSAKDHPLELGIGILTALGVRFVFTALKRANAFNGLEGPTPSGSLWGDDGMFYDIRTGLTIHDELLNRYGSVCKIKGPLGEDRIWIADPRAMSDIVVKGFDDFHEVEEFVA
;
A
#
# COMPACT_ATOMS: atom_id res chain seq x y z
N MET A 1 -8.86 -8.44 -40.35
CA MET A 1 -8.99 -6.98 -40.52
C MET A 1 -10.45 -6.56 -40.41
N GLU A 2 -11.40 -7.29 -41.03
CA GLU A 2 -12.84 -7.05 -40.87
C GLU A 2 -13.35 -7.19 -39.42
N SER A 3 -12.91 -8.22 -38.68
CA SER A 3 -13.36 -8.40 -37.28
C SER A 3 -12.96 -7.27 -36.33
N LEU A 4 -11.90 -6.51 -36.65
CA LEU A 4 -11.40 -5.40 -35.85
C LEU A 4 -12.21 -4.13 -36.14
N LEU A 5 -12.62 -3.95 -37.40
CA LEU A 5 -13.53 -2.88 -37.82
C LEU A 5 -14.93 -3.08 -37.25
N ASP A 6 -15.45 -4.31 -37.24
CA ASP A 6 -16.75 -4.63 -36.65
C ASP A 6 -16.76 -4.38 -35.14
N TYR A 7 -15.66 -4.69 -34.44
CA TYR A 7 -15.54 -4.42 -33.01
C TYR A 7 -15.51 -2.92 -32.70
N ILE A 8 -14.81 -2.13 -33.54
CA ILE A 8 -14.74 -0.67 -33.40
C ILE A 8 -16.10 -0.01 -33.72
N LEU A 9 -16.81 -0.53 -34.72
CA LEU A 9 -18.16 -0.06 -35.06
C LEU A 9 -19.17 -0.38 -33.95
N SER A 10 -19.17 -1.61 -33.45
CA SER A 10 -20.01 -2.02 -32.31
C SER A 10 -19.67 -1.24 -31.03
N ALA A 11 -18.38 -0.92 -30.80
CA ALA A 11 -17.96 -0.09 -29.67
C ALA A 11 -18.43 1.37 -29.77
N LYS A 12 -18.61 1.88 -30.99
CA LYS A 12 -19.13 3.24 -31.24
C LYS A 12 -20.62 3.35 -30.93
N ASP A 13 -21.36 2.25 -31.09
CA ASP A 13 -22.82 2.22 -30.88
C ASP A 13 -23.21 2.05 -29.40
N HIS A 14 -22.31 1.48 -28.56
CA HIS A 14 -22.53 1.26 -27.12
C HIS A 14 -21.46 1.92 -26.21
N PRO A 15 -21.19 3.23 -26.33
CA PRO A 15 -20.10 3.89 -25.60
C PRO A 15 -20.33 3.90 -24.07
N LEU A 16 -21.58 3.96 -23.63
CA LEU A 16 -21.94 3.96 -22.21
C LEU A 16 -21.74 2.58 -21.56
N GLU A 17 -22.14 1.51 -22.24
CA GLU A 17 -22.01 0.14 -21.73
C GLU A 17 -20.54 -0.26 -21.61
N LEU A 18 -19.72 0.09 -22.61
CA LEU A 18 -18.27 -0.09 -22.54
C LEU A 18 -17.65 0.75 -21.43
N GLY A 19 -18.08 2.00 -21.26
CA GLY A 19 -17.63 2.86 -20.18
C GLY A 19 -17.92 2.27 -18.79
N ILE A 20 -19.14 1.78 -18.57
CA ILE A 20 -19.55 1.11 -17.32
C ILE A 20 -18.75 -0.18 -17.12
N GLY A 21 -18.53 -0.96 -18.17
CA GLY A 21 -17.76 -2.20 -18.11
C GLY A 21 -16.30 -1.95 -17.70
N ILE A 22 -15.65 -0.96 -18.31
CA ILE A 22 -14.28 -0.56 -17.94
C ILE A 22 -14.23 -0.02 -16.51
N LEU A 23 -15.16 0.87 -16.14
CA LEU A 23 -15.22 1.43 -14.78
C LEU A 23 -15.40 0.32 -13.73
N THR A 24 -16.26 -0.64 -14.02
CA THR A 24 -16.49 -1.80 -13.15
C THR A 24 -15.22 -2.64 -13.04
N ALA A 25 -14.56 -2.97 -14.16
CA ALA A 25 -13.32 -3.73 -14.15
C ALA A 25 -12.20 -3.03 -13.36
N LEU A 26 -12.06 -1.71 -13.52
CA LEU A 26 -11.12 -0.89 -12.76
C LEU A 26 -11.46 -0.86 -11.27
N GLY A 27 -12.75 -0.70 -10.93
CA GLY A 27 -13.23 -0.74 -9.55
C GLY A 27 -12.96 -2.07 -8.86
N VAL A 28 -13.27 -3.20 -9.53
CA VAL A 28 -12.97 -4.54 -9.01
C VAL A 28 -11.46 -4.72 -8.82
N ARG A 29 -10.65 -4.32 -9.81
CA ARG A 29 -9.20 -4.40 -9.70
C ARG A 29 -8.69 -3.59 -8.50
N PHE A 30 -9.16 -2.36 -8.34
CA PHE A 30 -8.78 -1.48 -7.24
C PHE A 30 -9.11 -2.09 -5.87
N VAL A 31 -10.36 -2.54 -5.68
CA VAL A 31 -10.81 -3.19 -4.43
C VAL A 31 -9.99 -4.44 -4.15
N PHE A 32 -9.78 -5.29 -5.16
CA PHE A 32 -8.97 -6.51 -5.00
C PHE A 32 -7.52 -6.19 -4.60
N THR A 33 -6.90 -5.19 -5.23
CA THR A 33 -5.54 -4.76 -4.86
C THR A 33 -5.48 -4.17 -3.46
N ALA A 34 -6.46 -3.35 -3.06
CA ALA A 34 -6.53 -2.78 -1.72
C ALA A 34 -6.69 -3.87 -0.65
N LEU A 35 -7.60 -4.83 -0.86
CA LEU A 35 -7.80 -5.95 0.05
C LEU A 35 -6.57 -6.84 0.16
N LYS A 36 -5.86 -7.09 -0.95
CA LYS A 36 -4.59 -7.84 -0.92
C LYS A 36 -3.53 -7.13 -0.08
N ARG A 37 -3.36 -5.82 -0.28
CA ARG A 37 -2.41 -5.00 0.47
C ARG A 37 -2.75 -4.93 1.95
N ALA A 38 -4.03 -4.79 2.28
CA ALA A 38 -4.52 -4.72 3.66
C ALA A 38 -4.42 -6.05 4.45
N ASN A 39 -4.03 -7.13 3.78
CA ASN A 39 -3.89 -8.47 4.35
C ASN A 39 -2.52 -9.10 4.08
N ALA A 40 -1.57 -8.35 3.52
CA ALA A 40 -0.27 -8.87 3.09
C ALA A 40 0.54 -9.42 4.27
N PHE A 41 0.34 -8.86 5.47
CA PHE A 41 1.12 -9.17 6.67
C PHE A 41 0.21 -9.61 7.82
N ASN A 42 -0.84 -10.39 7.54
CA ASN A 42 -1.78 -10.90 8.55
C ASN A 42 -1.14 -11.73 9.68
N GLY A 43 0.02 -12.34 9.44
CA GLY A 43 0.77 -13.09 10.45
C GLY A 43 1.67 -12.23 11.36
N LEU A 44 1.85 -10.94 11.05
CA LEU A 44 2.64 -10.03 11.87
C LEU A 44 1.74 -9.27 12.85
N GLU A 45 2.18 -9.25 14.12
CA GLU A 45 1.59 -8.42 15.15
C GLU A 45 1.91 -6.94 14.91
N GLY A 46 1.08 -6.05 15.46
CA GLY A 46 1.19 -4.61 15.28
C GLY A 46 0.19 -3.85 16.14
N PRO A 47 0.36 -2.52 16.28
CA PRO A 47 -0.59 -1.67 16.97
C PRO A 47 -2.00 -1.80 16.39
N THR A 48 -2.99 -1.68 17.27
CA THR A 48 -4.39 -1.62 16.87
C THR A 48 -4.61 -0.35 16.05
N PRO A 49 -5.20 -0.44 14.85
CA PRO A 49 -5.39 0.73 14.01
C PRO A 49 -6.32 1.76 14.64
N SER A 50 -5.99 3.04 14.48
CA SER A 50 -6.77 4.17 15.03
C SER A 50 -8.17 4.32 14.40
N GLY A 51 -8.48 3.57 13.34
CA GLY A 51 -9.70 3.70 12.55
C GLY A 51 -9.65 4.84 11.51
N SER A 52 -8.51 5.51 11.39
CA SER A 52 -8.27 6.53 10.36
C SER A 52 -8.19 5.90 8.96
N LEU A 53 -8.86 6.52 7.98
CA LEU A 53 -8.73 6.15 6.56
C LEU A 53 -7.30 6.35 6.05
N TRP A 54 -6.56 7.29 6.64
CA TRP A 54 -5.18 7.60 6.31
C TRP A 54 -4.17 6.68 6.98
N GLY A 55 -4.63 5.78 7.85
CA GLY A 55 -3.77 4.91 8.64
C GLY A 55 -3.12 5.64 9.81
N ASP A 56 -2.08 5.00 10.34
CA ASP A 56 -1.36 5.35 11.55
C ASP A 56 0.04 5.90 11.25
N ASP A 57 0.47 5.95 9.99
CA ASP A 57 1.82 6.36 9.60
C ASP A 57 2.15 7.82 9.98
N GLY A 58 1.14 8.69 10.01
CA GLY A 58 1.25 10.09 10.45
C GLY A 58 1.89 10.26 11.85
N MET A 59 1.77 9.27 12.74
CA MET A 59 2.31 9.36 14.09
C MET A 59 3.85 9.33 14.14
N PHE A 60 4.49 8.74 13.12
CA PHE A 60 5.95 8.70 13.03
C PHE A 60 6.55 10.05 12.66
N TYR A 61 5.77 10.93 12.01
CA TYR A 61 6.21 12.24 11.55
C TYR A 61 5.97 13.35 12.58
N ASP A 62 5.38 13.03 13.74
CA ASP A 62 5.19 13.99 14.83
C ASP A 62 6.51 14.23 15.58
N ILE A 63 6.96 15.49 15.60
CA ILE A 63 8.25 15.88 16.19
C ILE A 63 8.34 15.58 17.69
N ARG A 64 7.21 15.56 18.40
CA ARG A 64 7.16 15.42 19.87
C ARG A 64 7.04 13.97 20.30
N THR A 65 6.42 13.13 19.47
CA THR A 65 6.03 11.77 19.84
C THR A 65 6.65 10.67 18.96
N GLY A 66 7.17 11.01 17.78
CA GLY A 66 7.71 10.04 16.82
C GLY A 66 8.79 9.12 17.40
N LEU A 67 9.76 9.68 18.13
CA LEU A 67 10.82 8.89 18.79
C LEU A 67 10.25 7.93 19.85
N THR A 68 9.34 8.42 20.69
CA THR A 68 8.70 7.62 21.74
C THR A 68 7.91 6.45 21.14
N ILE A 69 7.28 6.66 19.98
CA ILE A 69 6.51 5.63 19.28
C ILE A 69 7.45 4.53 18.76
N HIS A 70 8.61 4.87 18.22
CA HIS A 70 9.60 3.87 17.82
C HIS A 70 10.05 2.99 19.00
N ASP A 71 10.30 3.60 20.16
CA ASP A 71 10.64 2.87 21.39
C ASP A 71 9.49 1.99 21.87
N GLU A 72 8.25 2.48 21.84
CA GLU A 72 7.07 1.70 22.22
C GLU A 72 6.90 0.48 21.33
N LEU A 73 7.02 0.64 20.01
CA LEU A 73 6.91 -0.45 19.05
C LEU A 73 8.01 -1.48 19.24
N LEU A 74 9.26 -1.03 19.43
CA LEU A 74 10.39 -1.93 19.67
C LEU A 74 10.19 -2.75 20.95
N ASN A 75 9.77 -2.09 22.04
CA ASN A 75 9.59 -2.75 23.33
C ASN A 75 8.40 -3.73 23.33
N ARG A 76 7.34 -3.45 22.55
CA ARG A 76 6.11 -4.24 22.57
C ARG A 76 6.07 -5.35 21.53
N TYR A 77 6.56 -5.09 20.32
CA TYR A 77 6.45 -6.00 19.18
C TYR A 77 7.82 -6.52 18.70
N GLY A 78 8.92 -5.97 19.24
CA GLY A 78 10.28 -6.38 18.86
C GLY A 78 10.77 -5.67 17.60
N SER A 79 11.70 -6.30 16.89
CA SER A 79 12.44 -5.68 15.79
C SER A 79 11.63 -5.48 14.50
N VAL A 80 10.44 -6.08 14.40
CA VAL A 80 9.56 -5.98 13.22
C VAL A 80 8.11 -5.99 13.68
N CYS A 81 7.31 -5.07 13.17
CA CYS A 81 5.85 -5.11 13.35
C CYS A 81 5.12 -4.59 12.11
N LYS A 82 3.85 -4.97 12.00
CA LYS A 82 2.95 -4.42 10.98
C LYS A 82 2.37 -3.10 11.47
N ILE A 83 2.28 -2.12 10.59
CA ILE A 83 1.53 -0.88 10.80
C ILE A 83 0.49 -0.72 9.69
N LYS A 84 -0.57 0.05 9.96
CA LYS A 84 -1.60 0.34 8.97
C LYS A 84 -1.34 1.69 8.31
N GLY A 85 -1.21 1.70 7.00
CA GLY A 85 -1.13 2.89 6.17
C GLY A 85 -2.49 3.32 5.60
N PRO A 86 -2.49 4.26 4.66
CA PRO A 86 -3.69 4.70 3.96
C PRO A 86 -4.49 3.54 3.37
N LEU A 87 -5.82 3.66 3.45
CA LEU A 87 -6.78 2.64 2.99
C LEU A 87 -6.58 1.26 3.66
N GLY A 88 -5.97 1.23 4.84
CA GLY A 88 -5.73 0.02 5.61
C GLY A 88 -4.63 -0.88 5.05
N GLU A 89 -3.80 -0.37 4.14
CA GLU A 89 -2.62 -1.04 3.60
C GLU A 89 -1.72 -1.53 4.74
N ASP A 90 -1.30 -2.79 4.67
CA ASP A 90 -0.29 -3.28 5.61
C ASP A 90 1.08 -2.76 5.17
N ARG A 91 1.78 -2.08 6.07
CA ARG A 91 3.18 -1.70 5.92
C ARG A 91 4.00 -2.34 7.03
N ILE A 92 5.30 -2.51 6.79
CA ILE A 92 6.22 -3.07 7.78
C ILE A 92 7.04 -1.94 8.38
N TRP A 93 7.06 -1.89 9.70
CA TRP A 93 8.04 -1.14 10.46
C TRP A 93 9.16 -2.07 10.91
N ILE A 94 10.42 -1.67 10.67
CA ILE A 94 11.62 -2.49 10.93
C ILE A 94 12.62 -1.67 11.75
N ALA A 95 13.15 -2.28 12.81
CA ALA A 95 14.24 -1.76 13.63
C ALA A 95 15.44 -2.73 13.72
N ASP A 96 15.44 -3.82 12.95
CA ASP A 96 16.60 -4.72 12.86
C ASP A 96 17.72 -4.08 12.01
N PRO A 97 18.90 -3.78 12.59
CA PRO A 97 20.00 -3.17 11.85
C PRO A 97 20.51 -4.04 10.70
N ARG A 98 20.38 -5.37 10.77
CA ARG A 98 20.78 -6.27 9.68
C ARG A 98 19.84 -6.14 8.50
N ALA A 99 18.52 -6.20 8.75
CA ALA A 99 17.51 -6.00 7.73
C ALA A 99 17.62 -4.61 7.09
N MET A 100 17.81 -3.56 7.89
CA MET A 100 18.03 -2.21 7.38
C MET A 100 19.27 -2.11 6.50
N SER A 101 20.39 -2.73 6.92
CA SER A 101 21.61 -2.75 6.12
C SER A 101 21.39 -3.48 4.79
N ASP A 102 20.63 -4.58 4.77
CA ASP A 102 20.34 -5.30 3.55
C ASP A 102 19.44 -4.48 2.63
N ILE A 103 18.38 -3.84 3.15
CA ILE A 103 17.47 -2.97 2.39
C ILE A 103 18.22 -1.78 1.79
N VAL A 104 18.97 -1.03 2.60
CA VAL A 104 19.59 0.23 2.20
C VAL A 104 20.84 0.02 1.35
N VAL A 105 21.68 -0.97 1.66
CA VAL A 105 22.98 -1.16 1.00
C VAL A 105 22.90 -2.12 -0.18
N LYS A 106 22.15 -3.23 -0.05
CA LYS A 106 22.11 -4.30 -1.05
C LYS A 106 20.87 -4.23 -1.95
N GLY A 107 19.74 -3.83 -1.37
CA GLY A 107 18.44 -3.83 -2.03
C GLY A 107 18.05 -2.49 -2.66
N PHE A 108 19.00 -1.59 -2.92
CA PHE A 108 18.69 -0.24 -3.44
C PHE A 108 17.81 -0.28 -4.72
N ASP A 109 18.07 -1.24 -5.62
CA ASP A 109 17.29 -1.41 -6.86
C ASP A 109 15.94 -2.13 -6.65
N ASP A 110 15.75 -2.80 -5.51
CA ASP A 110 14.55 -3.56 -5.19
C ASP A 110 13.55 -2.76 -4.33
N PHE A 111 14.06 -1.80 -3.54
CA PHE A 111 13.27 -0.95 -2.64
C PHE A 111 13.25 0.49 -3.15
N HIS A 112 12.26 0.79 -4.00
CA HIS A 112 12.04 2.16 -4.46
C HIS A 112 11.38 3.02 -3.38
N GLU A 113 11.87 4.25 -3.25
CA GLU A 113 11.20 5.27 -2.46
C GLU A 113 9.80 5.55 -3.01
N VAL A 114 8.85 5.78 -2.10
CA VAL A 114 7.52 6.25 -2.45
C VAL A 114 7.62 7.62 -3.14
N GLU A 115 6.84 7.82 -4.21
CA GLU A 115 6.88 9.04 -5.03
C GLU A 115 6.72 10.33 -4.21
N GLU A 116 6.06 10.27 -3.05
CA GLU A 116 5.89 11.42 -2.15
C GLU A 116 7.21 11.95 -1.56
N PHE A 117 8.28 11.16 -1.57
CA PHE A 117 9.61 11.55 -1.08
C PHE A 117 10.61 11.87 -2.20
N VAL A 118 10.26 11.59 -3.46
CA VAL A 118 11.09 11.89 -4.63
C VAL A 118 10.74 13.29 -5.14
N ALA A 119 11.48 14.29 -4.67
CA ALA A 119 11.34 15.69 -5.08
C ALA A 119 11.97 16.01 -6.44
#